data_AF-A0A950GR00-F1
#
_entry.id   AF-A0A950GR00-F1
#
_cell.length_a   1.000
_cell.length_b   1.000
_cell.length_c   1.000
_cell.angle_alpha   90.00
_cell.angle_beta   90.00
_cell.angle_gamma   90.00
#
_symmetry.space_group_name_H-M   'P 1'
#
loop_
_entity.id
_entity.type
_entity.pdbx_description
1 polymer ?
#
loop_
_entity_poly.entity_id
_entity_poly.type
_entity_poly.pdbx_seq_one_letter_code
_entity_poly.pdbx_strand_id
1 'polypeptide(L)'
;MSDLVVVMRDSRIVQVGSPRNVYEAPPDAFVADFIGGANLLPGEVVSNEAGARAVRIANGRVIAVPRTGAPHTRASKVLVFIRPEDMRICSSEATSRESVTTSAVVREVLFLGESFKVTAMVGEHPVVVRAPRSQAEGIEIGSQVVLAWPAERSRALAAPETGASP
;
A
#
# COMPACT_ATOMS: atom_id res chain seq x y z
N MET A 1 -14.48 -4.26 -26.21
CA MET A 1 -14.61 -5.48 -25.40
C MET A 1 -14.74 -5.02 -23.98
N SER A 2 -15.96 -5.00 -23.53
CA SER A 2 -16.39 -4.22 -22.39
C SER A 2 -16.61 -5.18 -21.20
N ASP A 3 -17.03 -4.79 -20.01
CA ASP A 3 -17.67 -3.57 -19.55
C ASP A 3 -17.32 -3.44 -18.07
N LEU A 4 -17.49 -2.23 -17.57
CA LEU A 4 -17.50 -1.85 -16.16
C LEU A 4 -17.69 -3.00 -15.14
N VAL A 5 -16.75 -3.13 -14.21
CA VAL A 5 -16.90 -3.88 -12.96
C VAL A 5 -17.72 -3.03 -12.00
N VAL A 6 -18.70 -3.65 -11.36
CA VAL A 6 -19.50 -3.05 -10.28
C VAL A 6 -19.10 -3.71 -8.97
N VAL A 7 -18.58 -2.94 -8.02
CA VAL A 7 -18.29 -3.39 -6.66
C VAL A 7 -19.42 -2.92 -5.75
N MET A 8 -19.98 -3.84 -4.95
CA MET A 8 -21.09 -3.57 -4.04
C MET A 8 -20.72 -3.94 -2.60
N ARG A 9 -21.25 -3.16 -1.64
CA ARG A 9 -21.19 -3.41 -0.19
C ARG A 9 -22.54 -3.05 0.41
N ASP A 10 -23.10 -3.89 1.27
CA ASP A 10 -24.39 -3.63 1.94
C ASP A 10 -25.53 -3.28 0.96
N SER A 11 -25.60 -4.03 -0.14
CA SER A 11 -26.56 -3.80 -1.24
C SER A 11 -26.44 -2.42 -1.92
N ARG A 12 -25.36 -1.67 -1.67
CA ARG A 12 -25.07 -0.38 -2.30
C ARG A 12 -23.89 -0.51 -3.26
N ILE A 13 -23.96 0.19 -4.38
CA ILE A 13 -22.83 0.31 -5.32
C ILE A 13 -21.76 1.20 -4.69
N VAL A 14 -20.54 0.68 -4.58
CA VAL A 14 -19.37 1.40 -4.04
C VAL A 14 -18.51 1.96 -5.16
N GLN A 15 -18.28 1.19 -6.22
CA GLN A 15 -17.52 1.64 -7.39
C GLN A 15 -18.03 0.99 -8.68
N VAL A 16 -18.03 1.76 -9.76
CA VAL A 16 -18.24 1.28 -11.13
C VAL A 16 -17.11 1.78 -12.00
N GLY A 17 -16.41 0.89 -12.70
CA GLY A 17 -15.25 1.28 -13.51
C GLY A 17 -14.63 0.11 -14.26
N SER A 18 -13.65 0.36 -15.12
CA SER A 18 -12.91 -0.75 -15.75
C SER A 18 -12.23 -1.62 -14.67
N PRO A 19 -11.97 -2.91 -14.93
CA PRO A 19 -11.24 -3.76 -13.99
C PRO A 19 -9.93 -3.12 -13.51
N ARG A 20 -9.20 -2.51 -14.45
CA ARG A 20 -7.98 -1.76 -14.15
C ARG A 20 -8.23 -0.58 -13.21
N ASN A 21 -9.25 0.24 -13.46
CA ASN A 21 -9.51 1.41 -12.62
C ASN A 21 -9.92 1.03 -11.20
N VAL A 22 -10.76 0.00 -11.05
CA VAL A 22 -11.16 -0.51 -9.72
C VAL A 22 -9.93 -1.07 -8.98
N TYR A 23 -9.00 -1.69 -9.71
CA TYR A 23 -7.76 -2.21 -9.14
C TYR A 23 -6.73 -1.11 -8.79
N GLU A 24 -6.49 -0.15 -9.68
CA GLU A 24 -5.42 0.87 -9.52
C GLU A 24 -5.86 2.10 -8.72
N ALA A 25 -7.17 2.35 -8.63
CA ALA A 25 -7.75 3.52 -7.98
C ALA A 25 -9.00 3.14 -7.17
N PRO A 26 -8.87 2.27 -6.14
CA PRO A 26 -9.97 1.98 -5.24
C PRO A 26 -10.38 3.26 -4.46
N PRO A 27 -11.68 3.52 -4.26
CA PRO A 27 -12.16 4.71 -3.55
C PRO A 27 -11.97 4.60 -2.04
N ASP A 28 -11.98 3.37 -1.50
CA ASP A 28 -11.86 3.09 -0.08
C ASP A 28 -11.09 1.79 0.18
N ALA A 29 -10.80 1.54 1.46
CA ALA A 29 -10.04 0.36 1.89
C ALA A 29 -10.78 -0.96 1.62
N PHE A 30 -12.11 -0.95 1.62
CA PHE A 30 -12.91 -2.14 1.33
C PHE A 30 -12.69 -2.58 -0.11
N VAL A 31 -12.82 -1.67 -1.08
CA VAL A 31 -12.58 -2.01 -2.49
C VAL A 31 -11.12 -2.38 -2.74
N ALA A 32 -10.20 -1.69 -2.07
CA ALA A 32 -8.77 -1.97 -2.17
C ALA A 32 -8.43 -3.41 -1.79
N ASP A 33 -8.96 -3.89 -0.66
CA ASP A 33 -8.72 -5.24 -0.15
C ASP A 33 -9.50 -6.31 -0.95
N PHE A 34 -10.74 -5.99 -1.34
CA PHE A 34 -11.63 -6.93 -2.04
C PHE A 34 -11.05 -7.39 -3.40
N ILE A 35 -10.37 -6.52 -4.14
CA ILE A 35 -9.81 -6.88 -5.46
C ILE A 35 -8.30 -7.08 -5.38
N GLY A 36 -7.88 -8.34 -5.37
CA GLY A 36 -6.49 -8.78 -5.58
C GLY A 36 -5.52 -8.53 -4.42
N GLY A 37 -6.03 -8.15 -3.25
CA GLY A 37 -5.24 -7.90 -2.05
C GLY A 37 -4.48 -6.58 -2.10
N ALA A 38 -4.33 -5.93 -0.95
CA ALA A 38 -3.65 -4.65 -0.84
C ALA A 38 -2.84 -4.56 0.46
N ASN A 39 -1.77 -3.78 0.43
CA ASN A 39 -1.16 -3.30 1.66
C ASN A 39 -1.86 -2.01 2.08
N LEU A 40 -2.37 -2.01 3.31
CA LEU A 40 -3.03 -0.88 3.92
C LEU A 40 -2.24 -0.51 5.18
N LEU A 41 -1.35 0.47 5.04
CA LEU A 41 -0.51 0.94 6.14
C LEU A 41 -1.18 2.14 6.84
N PRO A 42 -1.49 2.06 8.15
CA PRO A 42 -2.00 3.20 8.86
C PRO A 42 -1.01 4.35 8.90
N GLY A 43 -1.53 5.56 8.74
CA GLY A 43 -0.75 6.77 8.85
C GLY A 43 -1.58 8.01 9.18
N GLU A 44 -0.87 9.10 9.40
CA GLU A 44 -1.44 10.40 9.73
C GLU A 44 -0.86 11.47 8.79
N VAL A 45 -1.73 12.31 8.22
CA VAL A 45 -1.30 13.42 7.36
C VAL A 45 -0.62 14.50 8.19
N VAL A 46 0.67 14.72 7.94
CA VAL A 46 1.49 15.71 8.66
C VAL A 46 1.41 17.09 8.01
N SER A 47 1.41 17.12 6.68
CA SER A 47 1.30 18.33 5.86
C SER A 47 0.73 18.00 4.48
N ASN A 48 0.17 19.02 3.84
CA ASN A 48 -0.26 18.97 2.45
C ASN A 48 0.62 19.96 1.66
N GLU A 49 1.41 19.48 0.72
CA GLU A 49 2.21 20.30 -0.18
C GLU A 49 1.57 20.35 -1.58
N ALA A 50 2.14 21.14 -2.50
CA ALA A 50 1.68 21.14 -3.89
C ALA A 50 2.02 19.77 -4.53
N GLY A 51 1.00 19.00 -4.93
CA GLY A 51 1.15 17.70 -5.59
C GLY A 51 1.26 16.46 -4.68
N ALA A 52 1.78 16.60 -3.46
CA ALA A 52 1.95 15.47 -2.52
C ALA A 52 1.50 15.80 -1.08
N ARG A 53 1.23 14.75 -0.31
CA ARG A 53 0.93 14.78 1.12
C ARG A 53 2.08 14.12 1.87
N ALA A 54 2.55 14.72 2.95
CA ALA A 54 3.46 14.06 3.85
C ALA A 54 2.63 13.23 4.84
N VAL A 55 2.82 11.92 4.85
CA VAL A 55 2.11 10.99 5.74
C VAL A 55 3.10 10.32 6.67
N ARG A 56 2.87 10.43 7.98
CA ARG A 56 3.60 9.65 8.98
C ARG A 56 2.97 8.28 9.09
N ILE A 57 3.66 7.23 8.66
CA ILE A 57 3.20 5.84 8.75
C ILE A 57 3.54 5.23 10.11
N ALA A 58 3.00 4.03 10.39
CA ALA A 58 3.06 3.37 11.68
C ALA A 58 4.45 3.19 12.31
N ASN A 59 5.52 3.09 11.51
CA ASN A 59 6.90 3.02 12.03
C ASN A 59 7.54 4.39 12.29
N GLY A 60 6.76 5.47 12.26
CA GLY A 60 7.21 6.85 12.50
C GLY A 60 7.81 7.54 11.28
N ARG A 61 8.06 6.82 10.18
CA ARG A 61 8.63 7.41 8.95
C ARG A 61 7.62 8.33 8.28
N VAL A 62 8.10 9.46 7.76
CA VAL A 62 7.29 10.36 6.94
C VAL A 62 7.55 10.05 5.47
N ILE A 63 6.49 9.76 4.72
CA ILE A 63 6.54 9.42 3.31
C ILE A 63 5.71 10.41 2.49
N ALA A 64 6.12 10.63 1.24
CA ALA A 64 5.34 11.40 0.28
C ALA A 64 4.28 10.50 -0.38
N VAL A 65 3.03 10.93 -0.39
CA VAL A 65 1.91 10.25 -1.05
C VAL A 65 1.22 11.22 -1.99
N PRO A 66 0.96 10.87 -3.26
CA PRO A 66 0.28 11.75 -4.20
C PRO A 66 -1.06 12.29 -3.67
N ARG A 67 -1.36 13.54 -3.99
CA ARG A 67 -2.67 14.16 -3.70
C ARG A 67 -3.73 13.66 -4.67
N THR A 68 -4.10 12.39 -4.57
CA THR A 68 -5.20 11.79 -5.30
C THR A 68 -6.36 11.43 -4.36
N GLY A 69 -7.56 11.27 -4.92
CA GLY A 69 -8.76 10.87 -4.17
C GLY A 69 -9.34 11.99 -3.31
N ALA A 70 -10.02 11.60 -2.22
CA ALA A 70 -10.70 12.51 -1.31
C ALA A 70 -9.73 13.55 -0.69
N PRO A 71 -10.20 14.78 -0.38
CA PRO A 71 -9.41 15.74 0.37
C PRO A 71 -9.15 15.23 1.79
N HIS A 72 -7.89 15.27 2.23
CA HIS A 72 -7.50 14.99 3.61
C HIS A 72 -6.87 16.24 4.21
N THR A 73 -7.22 16.56 5.44
CA THR A 73 -6.65 17.69 6.18
C THR A 73 -5.46 17.24 7.02
N ARG A 74 -4.70 18.20 7.55
CA ARG A 74 -3.65 17.89 8.53
C ARG A 74 -4.25 17.14 9.73
N ALA A 75 -3.51 16.17 10.26
CA ALA A 75 -3.92 15.24 11.30
C ALA A 75 -5.05 14.26 10.92
N SER A 76 -5.46 14.20 9.65
CA SER A 76 -6.37 13.14 9.19
C SER A 76 -5.69 11.77 9.32
N LYS A 77 -6.40 10.80 9.91
CA LYS A 77 -6.02 9.39 9.89
C LYS A 77 -6.34 8.81 8.53
N VAL A 78 -5.35 8.18 7.91
CA VAL A 78 -5.43 7.62 6.56
C VAL A 78 -4.87 6.20 6.54
N LEU A 79 -5.27 5.44 5.53
CA LEU A 79 -4.61 4.20 5.14
C LEU A 79 -3.81 4.45 3.86
N VAL A 80 -2.51 4.24 3.90
CA VAL A 80 -1.66 4.26 2.72
C VAL A 80 -1.84 2.93 2.01
N PHE A 81 -2.46 3.00 0.85
CA PHE A 81 -2.68 1.88 -0.05
C PHE A 81 -1.50 1.72 -1.00
N ILE A 82 -0.96 0.50 -1.09
CA ILE A 82 0.04 0.08 -2.07
C ILE A 82 -0.27 -1.35 -2.50
N ARG A 83 -0.15 -1.67 -3.80
CA ARG A 83 -0.27 -3.05 -4.28
C ARG A 83 1.00 -3.87 -3.98
N PRO A 84 0.89 -5.16 -3.61
CA PRO A 84 2.05 -6.00 -3.33
C PRO A 84 3.12 -6.04 -4.42
N GLU A 85 2.70 -5.97 -5.69
CA GLU A 85 3.58 -5.99 -6.87
C GLU A 85 4.22 -4.63 -7.19
N ASP A 86 3.72 -3.52 -6.65
CA ASP A 86 4.34 -2.20 -6.78
C ASP A 86 5.45 -1.98 -5.73
N MET A 87 5.56 -2.88 -4.75
CA MET A 87 6.62 -2.89 -3.74
C MET A 87 7.80 -3.75 -4.20
N ARG A 88 9.01 -3.27 -3.91
CA ARG A 88 10.26 -3.99 -4.12
C ARG A 88 11.05 -4.13 -2.82
N ILE A 89 11.81 -5.21 -2.70
CA ILE A 89 12.74 -5.40 -1.59
C ILE A 89 14.13 -4.93 -2.03
N CYS A 90 14.76 -4.13 -1.18
CA CYS A 90 16.08 -3.54 -1.44
C CYS A 90 17.06 -3.93 -0.34
N SER A 91 18.31 -4.23 -0.72
CA SER A 91 19.40 -4.52 0.20
C SER A 91 19.95 -3.26 0.90
N SER A 92 19.73 -2.08 0.34
CA SER A 92 20.04 -0.78 0.94
C SER A 92 18.98 0.26 0.58
N GLU A 93 18.97 1.42 1.26
CA GLU A 93 18.10 2.55 0.92
C GLU A 93 18.46 3.11 -0.46
N ALA A 94 17.96 2.47 -1.51
CA ALA A 94 18.00 2.96 -2.88
C ALA A 94 17.04 4.17 -2.98
N THR A 95 17.54 5.32 -2.55
CA THR A 95 16.84 6.61 -2.53
C THR A 95 16.93 7.23 -3.92
N SER A 96 16.14 6.75 -4.88
CA SER A 96 15.72 7.65 -5.96
C SER A 96 14.74 8.66 -5.36
N ARG A 97 14.80 9.95 -5.77
CA ARG A 97 13.93 11.01 -5.24
C ARG A 97 12.42 10.70 -5.37
N GLU A 98 12.07 9.79 -6.27
CA GLU A 98 10.71 9.40 -6.62
C GLU A 98 10.23 8.15 -5.87
N SER A 99 11.14 7.40 -5.25
CA SER A 99 10.78 6.21 -4.48
C SER A 99 10.53 6.57 -3.01
N VAL A 100 9.40 6.13 -2.49
CA VAL A 100 9.18 6.00 -1.06
C VAL A 100 9.93 4.77 -0.58
N THR A 101 10.54 4.85 0.60
CA THR A 101 11.22 3.73 1.26
C THR A 101 10.74 3.58 2.70
N THR A 102 10.77 2.38 3.25
CA THR A 102 10.49 2.10 4.66
C THR A 102 11.18 0.83 5.13
N SER A 103 11.61 0.77 6.39
CA SER A 103 12.20 -0.43 6.97
C SER A 103 11.12 -1.43 7.39
N ALA A 104 11.37 -2.71 7.17
CA ALA A 104 10.50 -3.79 7.60
C ALA A 104 11.28 -5.01 8.11
N VAL A 105 10.64 -5.85 8.91
CA VAL A 105 11.19 -7.13 9.39
C VAL A 105 10.44 -8.28 8.75
N VAL A 106 11.15 -9.18 8.07
CA VAL A 106 10.54 -10.31 7.38
C VAL A 106 9.97 -11.31 8.39
N ARG A 107 8.73 -11.77 8.16
CA ARG A 107 8.04 -12.77 8.98
C ARG A 107 7.77 -14.07 8.25
N GLU A 108 7.59 -13.99 6.93
CA GLU A 108 7.28 -15.14 6.10
C GLU A 108 7.89 -14.94 4.71
N VAL A 109 8.43 -16.01 4.15
CA VAL A 109 8.94 -16.07 2.78
C VAL A 109 8.36 -17.31 2.13
N LEU A 110 7.50 -17.13 1.12
CA LEU A 110 6.85 -18.21 0.39
C LEU A 110 7.27 -18.20 -1.07
N PHE A 111 7.85 -19.31 -1.52
CA PHE A 111 8.21 -19.51 -2.93
C PHE A 111 6.98 -19.87 -3.77
N LEU A 112 6.74 -19.12 -4.84
CA LEU A 112 5.61 -19.29 -5.75
C LEU A 112 6.05 -19.70 -7.17
N GLY A 113 7.23 -20.31 -7.33
CA GLY A 113 7.78 -20.69 -8.62
C GLY A 113 8.64 -19.58 -9.24
N GLU A 114 8.02 -18.63 -9.93
CA GLU A 114 8.75 -17.53 -10.58
C GLU A 114 8.98 -16.30 -9.69
N SER A 115 8.28 -16.24 -8.56
CA SER A 115 8.32 -15.13 -7.61
C SER A 115 8.24 -15.64 -6.17
N PHE A 116 8.42 -14.72 -5.24
CA PHE A 116 8.24 -14.93 -3.82
C PHE A 116 7.13 -14.01 -3.32
N LYS A 117 6.29 -14.55 -2.44
CA LYS A 117 5.44 -13.74 -1.55
C LYS A 117 6.20 -13.58 -0.25
N VAL A 118 6.60 -12.35 0.07
CA VAL A 118 7.28 -12.02 1.31
C VAL A 118 6.33 -11.22 2.19
N THR A 119 6.03 -11.73 3.38
CA THR A 119 5.30 -10.97 4.40
C THR A 119 6.31 -10.34 5.36
N ALA A 120 6.27 -9.01 5.49
CA ALA A 120 7.15 -8.25 6.36
C ALA A 120 6.36 -7.29 7.26
N MET A 121 6.93 -6.88 8.39
CA MET A 121 6.30 -6.01 9.37
C MET A 121 6.86 -4.59 9.28
N VAL A 122 5.99 -3.60 9.05
CA VAL A 122 6.31 -2.17 9.13
C VAL A 122 5.73 -1.65 10.45
N GLY A 123 6.58 -1.56 11.49
CA GLY A 123 6.08 -1.46 12.86
C GLY A 123 5.29 -2.72 13.21
N GLU A 124 4.05 -2.54 13.68
CA GLU A 124 3.13 -3.65 14.01
C GLU A 124 2.22 -4.09 12.86
N HIS A 125 2.39 -3.54 11.65
CA HIS A 125 1.49 -3.80 10.53
C HIS A 125 2.14 -4.72 9.49
N PRO A 126 1.50 -5.84 9.13
CA PRO A 126 1.99 -6.71 8.09
C PRO A 126 1.79 -6.07 6.70
N VAL A 127 2.78 -6.25 5.84
CA VAL A 127 2.70 -5.96 4.41
C VAL A 127 3.21 -7.14 3.62
N VAL A 128 2.62 -7.35 2.45
CA VAL A 128 2.98 -8.40 1.51
C VAL A 128 3.68 -7.77 0.32
N VAL A 129 4.81 -8.33 -0.08
CA VAL A 129 5.55 -7.95 -1.28
C VAL A 129 5.59 -9.14 -2.23
N ARG A 130 5.25 -8.93 -3.50
CA ARG A 130 5.49 -9.92 -4.56
C ARG A 130 6.80 -9.59 -5.26
N ALA A 131 7.85 -10.28 -4.85
CA ALA A 131 9.21 -10.01 -5.31
C ALA A 131 9.68 -11.06 -6.33
N PRO A 132 10.39 -10.66 -7.41
CA PRO A 132 11.09 -11.62 -8.27
C PRO A 132 12.24 -12.29 -7.49
N ARG A 133 12.71 -13.44 -7.99
CA ARG A 133 13.81 -14.18 -7.35
C ARG A 133 15.04 -13.31 -7.04
N SER A 134 15.43 -12.44 -7.96
CA SER A 134 16.59 -11.55 -7.80
C SER A 134 16.52 -10.59 -6.60
N GLN A 135 15.33 -10.34 -6.06
CA GLN A 135 15.13 -9.49 -4.88
C GLN A 135 14.92 -10.27 -3.58
N ALA A 136 14.47 -11.52 -3.67
CA ALA A 136 14.11 -12.34 -2.52
C ALA A 136 15.12 -13.45 -2.20
N GLU A 137 16.07 -13.71 -3.08
CA GLU A 137 17.11 -14.72 -2.87
C GLU A 137 17.98 -14.35 -1.66
N GLY A 138 18.12 -15.29 -0.72
CA GLY A 138 18.85 -15.09 0.53
C GLY A 138 18.11 -14.30 1.62
N ILE A 139 16.85 -13.90 1.38
CA ILE A 139 16.01 -13.32 2.44
C ILE A 139 15.49 -14.42 3.35
N GLU A 140 15.67 -14.25 4.65
CA GLU A 140 15.22 -15.19 5.68
C GLU A 140 14.21 -14.53 6.62
N ILE A 141 13.46 -15.36 7.35
CA ILE A 141 12.60 -14.89 8.43
C ILE A 141 13.47 -14.19 9.47
N GLY A 142 13.07 -12.98 9.88
CA GLY A 142 13.81 -12.14 10.81
C GLY A 142 14.77 -11.15 10.14
N SER A 143 15.04 -11.27 8.84
CA SER A 143 15.86 -10.28 8.12
C SER A 143 15.25 -8.88 8.19
N GLN A 144 16.09 -7.88 8.44
CA GLN A 144 15.72 -6.48 8.23
C GLN A 144 15.90 -6.12 6.76
N VAL A 145 14.85 -5.57 6.17
CA VAL A 145 14.83 -5.21 4.75
C VAL A 145 14.32 -3.79 4.57
N VAL A 146 14.71 -3.15 3.46
CA VAL A 146 14.10 -1.90 3.01
C VAL A 146 13.08 -2.23 1.94
N LEU A 147 11.84 -1.82 2.16
CA LEU A 147 10.79 -1.84 1.16
C LEU A 147 10.78 -0.51 0.43
N ALA A 148 10.60 -0.54 -0.89
CA ALA A 148 10.50 0.66 -1.70
C ALA A 148 9.38 0.56 -2.73
N TRP A 149 8.80 1.69 -3.12
CA TRP A 149 7.81 1.78 -4.20
C TRP A 149 7.81 3.20 -4.79
N PRO A 150 7.41 3.40 -6.05
CA PRO A 150 7.20 4.74 -6.61
C PRO A 150 6.06 5.46 -5.88
N ALA A 151 6.22 6.74 -5.54
CA ALA A 151 5.18 7.49 -4.83
C ALA A 151 3.83 7.46 -5.57
N GLU A 152 3.84 7.53 -6.89
CA GLU A 152 2.68 7.51 -7.80
C GLU A 152 1.86 6.22 -7.71
N ARG A 153 2.47 5.13 -7.23
CA ARG A 153 1.83 3.83 -7.00
C ARG A 153 1.16 3.70 -5.63
N SER A 154 1.20 4.77 -4.82
CA SER A 154 0.53 4.80 -3.52
C SER A 154 -0.62 5.81 -3.48
N ARG A 155 -1.62 5.54 -2.64
CA ARG A 155 -2.75 6.45 -2.41
C ARG A 155 -3.09 6.54 -0.93
N ALA A 156 -3.58 7.71 -0.50
CA ALA A 156 -4.12 7.90 0.85
C ALA A 156 -5.64 7.70 0.82
N LEU A 157 -6.10 6.60 1.41
CA LEU A 157 -7.52 6.28 1.60
C LEU A 157 -7.96 6.80 2.98
N ALA A 158 -9.24 7.14 3.12
CA ALA A 158 -9.79 7.46 4.44
C ALA A 158 -9.68 6.23 5.34
N ALA A 159 -9.21 6.40 6.58
CA ALA A 159 -9.30 5.34 7.56
C ALA A 159 -10.79 5.10 7.90
N PRO A 160 -11.24 3.83 8.01
CA PRO A 160 -12.60 3.56 8.45
C PRO A 160 -12.83 4.17 9.84
N GLU A 161 -13.99 4.78 10.04
CA GLU A 161 -14.41 5.22 11.37
C GLU A 161 -14.48 3.98 12.27
N THR A 162 -13.76 4.02 13.39
CA THR A 162 -13.74 2.93 14.37
C THR A 162 -15.16 2.72 14.88
N GLY A 163 -15.88 1.76 14.29
CA GLY A 163 -17.32 1.55 14.54
C GLY A 163 -18.04 0.72 13.47
N ALA A 164 -17.51 0.62 12.25
CA ALA A 164 -18.04 -0.29 11.24
C ALA A 164 -17.21 -1.57 11.20
N SER A 165 -17.59 -2.55 12.03
CA SER A 165 -17.20 -3.95 11.84
C SER A 165 -17.95 -4.51 10.61
N PRO A 166 -17.38 -5.46 9.85
CA PRO A 166 -17.87 -5.90 8.54
C PRO A 166 -19.24 -6.58 8.58
#